data_AF-A0A3T0N8M3-F1
#
_entry.id   AF-A0A3T0N8M3-F1
#
_cell.length_a   1.000
_cell.length_b   1.000
_cell.length_c   1.000
_cell.angle_alpha   90.00
_cell.angle_beta   90.00
_cell.angle_gamma   90.00
#
_symmetry.space_group_name_H-M   'P 1'
#
loop_
_entity.id
_entity.type
_entity.pdbx_description
1 polymer ?
#
loop_
_entity_poly.entity_id
_entity_poly.type
_entity_poly.pdbx_seq_one_letter_code
_entity_poly.pdbx_strand_id
1 'polypeptide(L)'
;MARGGRQIYIPKTPTPNGALAKIVGEENAAAIIKLLGSGNVIIPTGNYGGETGRRQRIAALLDQGMSHAEIAAEVDVHVRTVERVAALLSGGRQQDFFL
;
A
#
# COMPACT_ATOMS: atom_id res chain seq x y z
N MET A 1 -15.89 2.12 -2.55
CA MET A 1 -15.44 2.22 -1.14
C MET A 1 -14.17 1.39 -0.94
N ALA A 2 -13.16 1.94 -0.28
CA ALA A 2 -11.90 1.24 -0.01
C ALA A 2 -12.10 0.06 0.96
N ARG A 3 -11.52 -1.11 0.66
CA ARG A 3 -11.61 -2.34 1.50
C ARG A 3 -10.32 -2.64 2.27
N GLY A 4 -9.43 -1.66 2.42
CA GLY A 4 -8.17 -1.80 3.15
C GLY A 4 -8.38 -2.26 4.60
N GLY A 5 -7.51 -3.16 5.08
CA GLY A 5 -7.54 -3.67 6.45
C GLY A 5 -8.59 -4.73 6.71
N ARG A 6 -9.33 -5.15 5.68
CA ARG A 6 -10.31 -6.23 5.76
C ARG A 6 -9.75 -7.51 5.17
N GLN A 7 -10.13 -8.62 5.77
CA GLN A 7 -9.90 -9.93 5.18
C GLN A 7 -10.86 -10.16 4.02
N ILE A 8 -10.32 -10.59 2.88
CA ILE A 8 -11.10 -11.11 1.77
C ILE A 8 -10.76 -12.57 1.52
N TYR A 9 -11.70 -13.32 0.97
CA TYR A 9 -11.48 -14.67 0.50
C TYR A 9 -11.25 -14.66 -1.02
N ILE A 10 -10.12 -15.23 -1.45
CA ILE A 10 -9.80 -15.46 -2.86
C ILE A 10 -10.23 -16.90 -3.21
N PRO A 11 -11.20 -17.08 -4.12
CA PRO A 11 -11.71 -18.40 -4.48
C PRO A 11 -10.68 -19.19 -5.31
N LYS A 12 -10.73 -20.53 -5.20
CA LYS A 12 -9.85 -21.45 -5.94
C LYS A 12 -10.04 -21.41 -7.46
N THR A 13 -11.25 -21.09 -7.90
CA THR A 13 -11.58 -20.94 -9.31
C THR A 13 -12.17 -19.55 -9.52
N PRO A 14 -11.62 -18.72 -10.44
CA PRO A 14 -12.26 -17.47 -10.82
C PRO A 14 -13.64 -17.77 -11.38
N THR A 15 -14.66 -17.09 -10.86
CA THR A 15 -16.00 -17.11 -11.44
C THR A 15 -16.32 -15.72 -11.99
N PRO A 16 -16.96 -15.61 -13.16
CA PRO A 16 -17.29 -14.31 -13.77
C PRO A 16 -18.09 -13.38 -12.85
N ASN A 17 -18.91 -13.97 -11.97
CA ASN A 17 -19.73 -13.25 -10.99
C ASN A 17 -19.17 -13.27 -9.55
N GLY A 18 -17.92 -13.69 -9.37
CA GLY A 18 -17.27 -13.77 -8.07
C GLY A 18 -17.06 -12.40 -7.42
N ALA A 19 -17.03 -12.36 -6.08
CA ALA A 19 -16.88 -11.11 -5.33
C ALA A 19 -15.60 -10.32 -5.71
N LEU A 20 -14.51 -11.03 -6.03
CA LEU A 20 -13.26 -10.43 -6.50
C LEU A 20 -13.39 -9.89 -7.93
N ALA A 21 -13.97 -10.68 -8.86
CA ALA A 21 -14.20 -10.28 -10.25
C ALA A 21 -15.10 -9.03 -10.36
N LYS A 22 -16.08 -8.87 -9.45
CA LYS A 22 -16.91 -7.65 -9.38
C LYS A 22 -16.14 -6.38 -9.00
N ILE A 23 -14.96 -6.51 -8.39
CA ILE A 23 -14.15 -5.37 -7.94
C ILE A 23 -13.11 -5.01 -8.98
N VAL A 24 -12.42 -6.00 -9.56
CA VAL A 24 -11.26 -5.77 -10.45
C VAL A 24 -11.48 -6.20 -11.90
N GLY A 25 -12.61 -6.85 -12.22
CA GLY A 25 -12.85 -7.53 -13.50
C GLY A 25 -12.40 -9.00 -13.47
N GLU A 26 -12.92 -9.80 -14.41
CA GLU A 26 -12.65 -11.25 -14.47
C GLU A 26 -11.18 -11.57 -14.76
N GLU A 27 -10.59 -10.87 -15.75
CA GLU A 27 -9.20 -11.08 -16.16
C GLU A 27 -8.21 -10.77 -15.03
N ASN A 28 -8.38 -9.63 -14.36
CA ASN A 28 -7.54 -9.25 -13.22
C ASN A 28 -7.75 -10.19 -12.03
N ALA A 29 -8.98 -10.65 -11.79
CA ALA A 29 -9.24 -11.63 -10.74
C ALA A 29 -8.52 -12.96 -11.01
N ALA A 30 -8.51 -13.43 -12.27
CA ALA A 30 -7.77 -14.62 -12.66
C ALA A 30 -6.25 -14.44 -12.48
N ALA A 31 -5.70 -13.28 -12.84
CA ALA A 31 -4.29 -12.97 -12.63
C ALA A 31 -3.91 -12.98 -11.14
N ILE A 32 -4.74 -12.37 -10.28
CA ILE A 32 -4.53 -12.36 -8.82
C ILE A 32 -4.57 -13.78 -8.24
N ILE A 33 -5.55 -14.61 -8.63
CA ILE A 33 -5.67 -16.00 -8.16
C ILE A 33 -4.46 -16.82 -8.59
N LYS A 34 -3.98 -16.64 -9.83
CA LYS A 34 -2.79 -17.32 -10.33
C LYS A 34 -1.54 -16.93 -9.56
N LEU A 35 -1.42 -15.67 -9.16
CA LEU A 35 -0.25 -15.14 -8.47
C LEU A 35 -0.21 -15.47 -6.97
N LEU A 36 -1.35 -15.31 -6.28
CA LEU A 36 -1.43 -15.42 -4.82
C LEU A 36 -1.98 -16.77 -4.34
N GLY A 37 -2.63 -17.54 -5.21
CA GLY A 37 -3.37 -18.74 -4.86
C GLY A 37 -4.72 -18.45 -4.21
N SER A 38 -5.36 -19.51 -3.73
CA SER A 38 -6.65 -19.43 -3.04
C SER A 38 -6.49 -19.35 -1.54
N GLY A 39 -7.30 -18.53 -0.88
CA GLY A 39 -7.27 -18.43 0.57
C GLY A 39 -7.71 -17.08 1.10
N ASN A 40 -7.53 -16.90 2.41
CA ASN A 40 -7.80 -15.64 3.07
C ASN A 40 -6.60 -14.70 2.90
N VAL A 41 -6.87 -13.50 2.39
CA VAL A 41 -5.86 -12.44 2.24
C VAL A 41 -6.35 -11.19 2.95
N ILE A 42 -5.48 -10.62 3.77
CA ILE A 42 -5.70 -9.28 4.34
C ILE A 42 -5.41 -8.28 3.23
N ILE A 43 -6.38 -7.45 2.86
CA ILE A 43 -6.14 -6.34 1.95
C ILE A 43 -5.18 -5.38 2.66
N PRO A 44 -3.95 -5.15 2.14
CA PRO A 44 -3.00 -4.27 2.78
C PRO A 44 -3.60 -2.87 2.97
N THR A 45 -3.41 -2.30 4.16
CA THR A 45 -3.65 -0.88 4.41
C THR A 45 -2.45 -0.07 3.88
N GLY A 46 -2.24 -0.11 2.56
CA GLY A 46 -1.21 0.65 1.82
C GLY A 46 -1.81 1.83 1.05
N ASN A 47 -1.00 2.64 0.34
CA ASN A 47 -1.35 3.90 -0.38
C ASN A 47 -2.74 4.02 -1.03
N TYR A 48 -3.33 2.90 -1.39
CA TYR A 48 -4.60 2.77 -2.08
C TYR A 48 -5.82 2.82 -1.15
N GLY A 49 -5.64 2.89 0.19
CA GLY A 49 -6.72 2.81 1.17
C GLY A 49 -6.74 3.78 2.36
N GLY A 50 -5.68 4.57 2.65
CA GLY A 50 -5.68 5.54 3.77
C GLY A 50 -4.33 6.17 4.16
N GLU A 51 -4.30 7.07 5.17
CA GLU A 51 -3.14 7.89 5.57
C GLU A 51 -1.92 7.07 6.03
N THR A 52 -2.12 5.95 6.74
CA THR A 52 -1.03 5.09 7.22
C THR A 52 -0.26 4.45 6.05
N GLY A 53 -0.98 3.95 5.05
CA GLY A 53 -0.37 3.36 3.87
C GLY A 53 0.48 4.37 3.10
N ARG A 54 -0.06 5.58 2.92
CA ARG A 54 0.64 6.74 2.34
C ARG A 54 1.98 7.01 3.00
N ARG A 55 2.00 7.04 4.33
CA ARG A 55 3.23 7.26 5.10
C ARG A 55 4.25 6.14 4.89
N GLN A 56 3.81 4.88 4.86
CA GLN A 56 4.69 3.73 4.63
C GLN A 56 5.33 3.75 3.24
N ARG A 57 4.58 4.09 2.18
CA ARG A 57 5.18 4.22 0.84
C ARG A 57 6.17 5.38 0.76
N ILE A 58 5.83 6.53 1.33
CA ILE A 58 6.75 7.67 1.36
C ILE A 58 8.06 7.26 2.07
N ALA A 59 7.97 6.57 3.20
CA ALA A 59 9.15 6.08 3.92
C ALA A 59 9.99 5.11 3.07
N ALA A 60 9.37 4.17 2.37
CA ALA A 60 10.06 3.22 1.51
C ALA A 60 10.79 3.89 0.33
N LEU A 61 10.19 4.92 -0.28
CA LEU A 61 10.80 5.63 -1.40
C LEU A 61 11.93 6.57 -0.93
N LEU A 62 11.82 7.14 0.28
CA LEU A 62 12.92 7.88 0.92
C LEU A 62 14.12 6.97 1.17
N ASP A 63 13.90 5.74 1.63
CA ASP A 63 14.96 4.74 1.87
C ASP A 63 15.67 4.31 0.56
N GLN A 64 14.93 4.33 -0.55
CA GLN A 64 15.47 4.11 -1.90
C GLN A 64 16.26 5.32 -2.44
N GLY A 65 16.35 6.42 -1.69
CA GLY A 65 17.10 7.61 -2.06
C GLY A 65 16.40 8.51 -3.10
N MET A 66 15.10 8.30 -3.36
CA MET A 66 14.35 9.18 -4.25
C MET A 66 14.22 10.59 -3.68
N SER A 67 14.18 11.60 -4.56
CA SER A 67 13.98 12.98 -4.15
C SER A 67 12.54 13.22 -3.67
N HIS A 68 12.34 14.23 -2.81
CA HIS A 68 11.01 14.55 -2.30
C HIS A 68 10.00 14.89 -3.40
N ALA A 69 10.46 15.50 -4.51
CA ALA A 69 9.61 15.86 -5.64
C ALA A 69 9.13 14.62 -6.41
N GLU A 70 10.00 13.64 -6.65
CA GLU A 70 9.65 12.39 -7.30
C GLU A 70 8.67 11.58 -6.45
N ILE A 71 8.89 11.52 -5.14
CA ILE A 71 8.00 10.84 -4.19
C ILE A 71 6.62 11.50 -4.16
N ALA A 72 6.58 12.84 -4.18
CA ALA A 72 5.34 13.60 -4.18
C ALA A 72 4.49 13.28 -5.42
N ALA A 73 5.13 13.20 -6.59
CA ALA A 73 4.48 12.81 -7.85
C ALA A 73 4.00 11.35 -7.83
N GLU A 74 4.82 10.42 -7.35
CA GLU A 74 4.52 8.98 -7.29
C GLU A 74 3.35 8.66 -6.34
N VAL A 75 3.19 9.43 -5.26
CA VAL A 75 2.20 9.15 -4.19
C VAL A 75 0.98 10.08 -4.26
N ASP A 76 0.95 11.02 -5.21
CA ASP A 76 -0.10 12.03 -5.39
C ASP A 76 -0.34 12.88 -4.13
N VAL A 77 0.73 13.57 -3.68
CA VAL A 77 0.71 14.44 -2.51
C VAL A 77 1.53 15.70 -2.73
N HIS A 78 1.29 16.73 -1.91
CA HIS A 78 2.17 17.89 -1.87
C HIS A 78 3.55 17.52 -1.28
N VAL A 79 4.62 18.15 -1.77
CA VAL A 79 6.00 17.98 -1.27
C VAL A 79 6.09 18.15 0.25
N ARG A 80 5.38 19.13 0.81
CA ARG A 80 5.23 19.35 2.27
C ARG A 80 4.78 18.12 3.06
N THR A 81 3.97 17.24 2.47
CA THR A 81 3.58 15.97 3.10
C THR A 81 4.77 15.02 3.21
N VAL A 82 5.57 14.94 2.14
CA VAL A 82 6.79 14.14 2.11
C VAL A 82 7.80 14.66 3.14
N GLU A 83 8.03 15.97 3.18
CA GLU A 83 8.91 16.61 4.15
C GLU A 83 8.48 16.34 5.60
N ARG A 84 7.19 16.46 5.90
CA ARG A 84 6.65 16.16 7.23
C ARG A 84 6.91 14.71 7.63
N VAL A 85 6.73 13.76 6.71
CA VAL A 85 7.02 12.34 6.95
C VAL A 85 8.52 12.10 7.14
N ALA A 86 9.37 12.71 6.31
CA ALA A 86 10.82 12.63 6.44
C ALA A 86 11.29 13.16 7.80
N ALA A 87 10.76 14.30 8.25
CA ALA A 87 11.08 14.89 9.55
C ALA A 87 10.69 13.97 10.72
N LEU A 88 9.49 13.35 10.65
CA LEU A 88 9.04 12.39 11.66
C LEU A 88 9.93 11.15 11.74
N LEU A 89 10.48 10.69 10.60
CA LEU A 89 11.38 9.53 10.56
C LEU A 89 12.77 9.88 11.11
N SER A 90 13.29 11.08 10.79
CA SER A 90 14.58 11.55 11.29
C SER A 90 14.55 11.83 12.80
N GLY A 91 13.45 12.36 13.34
CA GLY A 91 13.29 12.61 14.77
C GLY A 91 13.16 11.33 15.63
N GLY A 92 12.68 10.23 15.06
CA GLY A 92 12.67 8.92 15.72
C GLY A 92 14.03 8.22 15.74
N ARG A 93 14.92 8.56 14.80
CA ARG A 93 16.26 7.95 14.66
C ARG A 93 17.28 8.49 15.68
N GLN A 94 16.97 9.56 16.41
CA GLN A 94 17.88 10.24 17.34
C GLN A 94 17.76 9.77 18.80
N GLN A 95 16.91 8.76 19.11
CA GLN A 95 16.72 8.27 20.49
C GLN A 95 17.51 6.99 20.85
N ASP A 96 18.30 6.43 19.94
CA ASP A 96 19.10 5.20 20.17
C ASP A 96 20.62 5.49 20.29
N PHE A 97 21.02 6.54 21.00
CA PHE A 97 22.45 6.85 21.25
C PHE A 97 22.82 7.09 22.72
N PHE A 98 21.94 6.73 23.64
CA PHE A 98 22.22 6.74 25.09
C PHE A 98 21.84 5.41 25.72
N LEU A 99 22.65 4.37 25.49
CA LEU A 99 22.79 3.18 26.35
C LEU A 99 24.27 2.79 26.43
#